data_AF-A0A0D1XIZ2-F1
#
_entry.id   AF-A0A0D1XIZ2-F1
#
_cell.length_a   1.000
_cell.length_b   1.000
_cell.length_c   1.000
_cell.angle_alpha   90.00
_cell.angle_beta   90.00
_cell.angle_gamma   90.00
#
_symmetry.space_group_name_H-M   'P 1'
#
loop_
_entity.id
_entity.type
_entity.pdbx_description
1 polymer ?
#
loop_
_entity_poly.entity_id
_entity_poly.type
_entity_poly.pdbx_seq_one_letter_code
_entity_poly.pdbx_strand_id
1 'polypeptide(L)'
;MAVHTINADVHYASLTGLSISLGLSAVALVLGLSSLLFLGLIWCVQDYRAFKALGPGGPPYNIRGWMTVAFLVKPFTLSARDTTWTGDYPTSGAHKSLLALPLRKGGRPDVRGIAPQRQFSQRPLPEMNQRIIGLLTASVMNNPNFLQQRVSSLEKHHSALFVHPSLLHQKRNLPQTATATKGEIGHIHGDSSLHLYLSPADARVVIEKGWAQRHRLARTQPWWYPGRKRFVCGIGDTFLMIYAPRDDMELRVLDILIRASARFMTGQEDII
;
A
#
# COMPACT_ATOMS: atom_id res chain seq x y z
N MET A 1 13.29 54.54 -70.34
CA MET A 1 12.38 53.43 -69.99
C MET A 1 13.21 52.38 -69.24
N ALA A 2 13.20 52.42 -67.91
CA ALA A 2 13.91 51.45 -67.08
C ALA A 2 12.89 50.45 -66.56
N VAL A 3 13.00 49.19 -66.98
CA VAL A 3 12.18 48.09 -66.46
C VAL A 3 12.97 47.46 -65.31
N HIS A 4 12.53 47.73 -64.09
CA HIS A 4 13.01 47.06 -62.89
C HIS A 4 12.51 45.61 -62.88
N THR A 5 13.41 44.66 -63.14
CA THR A 5 13.20 43.24 -62.85
C THR A 5 13.37 43.02 -61.34
N ILE A 6 12.27 42.77 -60.64
CA ILE A 6 12.28 42.38 -59.23
C ILE A 6 12.68 40.90 -59.15
N ASN A 7 13.75 40.63 -58.39
CA ASN A 7 14.37 39.32 -58.14
C ASN A 7 13.37 38.26 -57.66
N ALA A 8 12.95 37.37 -58.55
CA ALA A 8 12.16 36.18 -58.21
C ALA A 8 12.97 35.14 -57.40
N ASP A 9 14.31 35.14 -57.55
CA ASP A 9 15.20 34.13 -56.96
C ASP A 9 15.31 34.24 -55.42
N VAL A 10 15.19 35.45 -54.86
CA VAL A 10 15.26 35.67 -53.40
C VAL A 10 13.99 35.16 -52.70
N HIS A 11 12.83 35.26 -53.37
CA HIS A 11 11.57 34.71 -52.86
C HIS A 11 11.54 33.17 -52.93
N TYR A 12 12.13 32.56 -53.95
CA TYR A 12 12.19 31.09 -54.06
C TYR A 12 13.12 30.47 -53.01
N ALA A 13 14.28 31.10 -52.73
CA ALA A 13 15.22 30.65 -51.70
C ALA A 13 14.64 30.74 -50.27
N SER A 14 13.88 31.79 -49.98
CA SER A 14 13.22 31.95 -48.67
C SER A 14 12.06 30.98 -48.45
N LEU A 15 11.25 30.71 -49.48
CA LEU A 15 10.16 29.73 -49.42
C LEU A 15 10.67 28.29 -49.30
N THR A 16 11.76 27.94 -50.00
CA THR A 16 12.39 26.61 -49.88
C THR A 16 13.06 26.42 -48.52
N GLY A 17 13.78 27.43 -48.00
CA GLY A 17 14.34 27.40 -46.64
C GLY A 17 13.28 27.26 -45.55
N LEU A 18 12.16 27.99 -45.66
CA LEU A 18 11.04 27.88 -44.72
C LEU A 18 10.41 26.47 -44.78
N SER A 19 10.21 25.93 -45.98
CA SER A 19 9.64 24.59 -46.19
C SER A 19 10.54 23.47 -45.64
N ILE A 20 11.86 23.59 -45.81
CA ILE A 20 12.85 22.66 -45.25
C ILE A 20 12.86 22.76 -43.72
N SER A 21 12.82 23.96 -43.15
CA SER A 21 12.80 24.16 -41.69
C SER A 21 11.51 23.63 -41.03
N LEU A 22 10.36 23.79 -41.70
CA LEU A 22 9.07 23.21 -41.29
C LEU A 22 9.10 21.68 -41.39
N GLY A 23 9.70 21.13 -42.45
CA GLY A 23 9.90 19.69 -42.62
C GLY A 23 10.80 19.08 -41.54
N LEU A 24 11.92 19.72 -41.21
CA LEU A 24 12.82 19.30 -40.14
C LEU A 24 12.14 19.36 -38.76
N SER A 25 11.35 20.40 -38.51
CA SER A 25 10.58 20.55 -37.26
C SER A 25 9.49 19.48 -37.12
N ALA A 26 8.80 19.14 -38.22
CA ALA A 26 7.82 18.06 -38.25
C ALA A 26 8.46 16.68 -38.02
N VAL A 27 9.61 16.41 -38.64
CA VAL A 27 10.38 15.16 -38.42
C VAL A 27 10.85 15.07 -36.96
N ALA A 28 11.38 16.14 -36.39
CA ALA A 28 11.79 16.19 -34.99
C ALA A 28 10.59 15.94 -34.04
N LEU A 29 9.43 16.52 -34.32
CA LEU A 29 8.20 16.32 -33.55
C LEU A 29 7.75 14.85 -33.61
N VAL A 30 7.72 14.25 -34.80
CA VAL A 30 7.34 12.84 -34.98
C VAL A 30 8.30 11.93 -34.24
N LEU A 31 9.62 12.10 -34.41
CA LEU A 31 10.63 11.31 -33.69
C LEU A 31 10.52 11.47 -32.18
N GLY A 32 10.26 12.69 -31.69
CA GLY A 32 10.03 12.97 -30.28
C GLY A 32 8.80 12.24 -29.74
N LEU A 33 7.65 12.35 -30.42
CA LEU A 33 6.42 11.65 -30.04
C LEU A 33 6.57 10.13 -30.09
N SER A 34 7.21 9.59 -31.15
CA SER A 34 7.50 8.15 -31.26
C SER A 34 8.40 7.66 -30.14
N SER A 35 9.42 8.45 -29.77
CA SER A 35 10.32 8.11 -28.65
C SER A 35 9.58 8.10 -27.32
N LEU A 36 8.71 9.09 -27.08
CA LEU A 36 7.88 9.14 -25.87
C LEU A 36 6.90 7.96 -25.80
N LEU A 37 6.26 7.60 -26.92
CA LEU A 37 5.39 6.43 -27.00
C LEU A 37 6.16 5.13 -26.74
N PHE A 38 7.37 5.00 -27.30
CA PHE A 38 8.22 3.84 -27.10
C PHE A 38 8.67 3.70 -25.64
N LEU A 39 9.14 4.78 -25.02
CA LEU A 39 9.49 4.80 -23.60
C LEU A 39 8.28 4.53 -22.71
N GLY A 40 7.12 5.09 -23.05
CA GLY A 40 5.85 4.81 -22.36
C GLY A 40 5.45 3.34 -22.44
N LEU A 41 5.62 2.71 -23.61
CA LEU A 41 5.36 1.28 -23.79
C LEU A 41 6.31 0.42 -22.97
N ILE A 42 7.62 0.74 -22.97
CA ILE A 42 8.62 0.05 -22.13
C ILE A 42 8.22 0.14 -20.67
N TRP A 43 7.86 1.34 -20.19
CA TRP A 43 7.42 1.55 -18.83
C TRP A 43 6.17 0.72 -18.50
N CYS A 44 5.15 0.72 -19.35
CA CYS A 44 3.94 -0.09 -19.18
C CYS A 44 4.25 -1.59 -19.08
N VAL A 45 5.14 -2.10 -19.94
CA VAL A 45 5.56 -3.51 -19.92
C VAL A 45 6.29 -3.84 -18.61
N GLN A 46 7.20 -2.97 -18.17
CA GLN A 46 7.96 -3.16 -16.93
C GLN A 46 7.05 -3.07 -15.70
N ASP A 47 6.17 -2.08 -15.61
CA ASP A 47 5.23 -1.89 -14.50
C ASP A 47 4.20 -3.04 -14.46
N TYR A 48 3.74 -3.54 -15.61
CA TYR A 48 2.90 -4.73 -15.69
C TYR A 48 3.62 -6.00 -15.22
N ARG A 49 4.87 -6.22 -15.65
CA ARG A 49 5.70 -7.34 -15.17
C ARG A 49 5.93 -7.25 -13.66
N ALA A 50 6.19 -6.05 -13.14
CA ALA A 50 6.33 -5.81 -11.71
C ALA A 50 5.02 -6.13 -10.97
N PHE A 51 3.86 -5.73 -11.51
CA PHE A 51 2.55 -6.09 -10.97
C PHE A 51 2.34 -7.61 -10.94
N LYS A 52 2.70 -8.31 -12.02
CA LYS A 52 2.61 -9.77 -12.08
C LYS A 52 3.55 -10.46 -11.10
N ALA A 53 4.74 -9.90 -10.86
CA ALA A 53 5.71 -10.44 -9.89
C ALA A 53 5.22 -10.38 -8.43
N LEU A 54 4.22 -9.54 -8.10
CA LEU A 54 3.59 -9.50 -6.78
C LEU A 54 2.70 -10.72 -6.49
N GLY A 55 2.35 -11.50 -7.52
CA GLY A 55 1.41 -12.61 -7.42
C GLY A 55 -0.07 -12.17 -7.32
N PRO A 56 -0.99 -13.12 -7.11
CA PRO A 56 -2.41 -12.83 -6.93
C PRO A 56 -2.67 -12.08 -5.60
N GLY A 57 -3.80 -11.38 -5.53
CA GLY A 57 -4.25 -10.62 -4.35
C GLY A 57 -5.66 -10.06 -4.58
N GLY A 58 -5.99 -8.94 -3.94
CA GLY A 58 -7.32 -8.31 -4.05
C GLY A 58 -7.75 -7.97 -5.50
N PRO A 59 -6.94 -7.24 -6.28
CA PRO A 59 -7.24 -6.94 -7.68
C PRO A 59 -7.08 -8.17 -8.60
N PRO A 60 -7.79 -8.22 -9.75
CA PRO A 60 -7.63 -9.30 -10.72
C PRO A 60 -6.18 -9.45 -11.20
N TYR A 61 -5.68 -10.69 -11.25
CA TYR A 61 -4.28 -10.99 -11.63
C TYR A 61 -4.04 -10.96 -13.16
N ASN A 62 -4.46 -9.88 -13.81
CA ASN A 62 -4.41 -9.68 -15.26
C ASN A 62 -4.21 -8.19 -15.61
N ILE A 63 -4.25 -7.85 -16.90
CA ILE A 63 -4.07 -6.47 -17.37
C ILE A 63 -5.10 -5.49 -16.80
N ARG A 64 -6.35 -5.94 -16.56
CA ARG A 64 -7.40 -5.08 -16.00
C ARG A 64 -7.08 -4.68 -14.56
N GLY A 65 -6.62 -5.63 -13.74
CA GLY A 65 -6.20 -5.32 -12.36
C GLY A 65 -4.98 -4.39 -12.32
N TRP A 66 -4.01 -4.62 -13.21
CA TRP A 66 -2.87 -3.71 -13.36
C TRP A 66 -3.30 -2.29 -13.72
N MET A 67 -4.14 -2.11 -14.75
CA MET A 67 -4.61 -0.78 -15.16
C MET A 67 -5.35 -0.07 -14.02
N THR A 68 -6.21 -0.79 -13.30
CA THR A 68 -6.90 -0.24 -12.12
C THR A 68 -5.90 0.23 -11.08
N VAL A 69 -4.90 -0.59 -10.72
CA VAL A 69 -3.92 -0.22 -9.70
C VAL A 69 -3.03 0.94 -10.17
N ALA A 70 -2.52 0.87 -11.40
CA ALA A 70 -1.56 1.82 -11.95
C ALA A 70 -2.18 3.21 -12.21
N PHE A 71 -3.41 3.26 -12.72
CA PHE A 71 -4.02 4.51 -13.18
C PHE A 71 -5.17 5.01 -12.30
N LEU A 72 -5.90 4.11 -11.62
CA LEU A 72 -7.05 4.50 -10.79
C LEU A 72 -6.72 4.55 -9.30
N VAL A 73 -5.80 3.70 -8.82
CA VAL A 73 -5.47 3.63 -7.38
C VAL A 73 -4.23 4.45 -7.05
N LYS A 74 -3.12 4.25 -7.79
CA LYS A 74 -1.81 4.88 -7.54
C LYS A 74 -1.85 6.40 -7.34
N PRO A 75 -2.64 7.20 -8.10
CA PRO A 75 -2.74 8.65 -7.89
C PRO A 75 -3.23 9.06 -6.49
N PHE A 76 -3.95 8.19 -5.79
CA PHE A 76 -4.50 8.48 -4.46
C PHE A 76 -3.65 7.91 -3.31
N THR A 77 -2.53 7.26 -3.64
CA THR A 77 -1.64 6.62 -2.67
C THR A 77 -0.55 7.54 -2.13
N LEU A 78 -0.07 7.23 -0.93
CA LEU A 78 1.21 7.74 -0.44
C LEU A 78 2.35 7.33 -1.37
N SER A 79 3.35 8.20 -1.47
CA SER A 79 4.63 7.81 -2.08
C SER A 79 5.31 6.75 -1.21
N ALA A 80 6.18 5.92 -1.81
CA ALA A 80 6.83 4.84 -1.06
C ALA A 80 7.64 5.36 0.14
N ARG A 81 8.31 6.51 -0.01
CA ARG A 81 9.09 7.17 1.05
C ARG A 81 8.24 7.68 2.22
N ASP A 82 6.97 8.01 1.98
CA ASP A 82 6.09 8.57 3.02
C ASP A 82 5.42 7.47 3.86
N THR A 83 5.60 6.19 3.50
CA THR A 83 4.98 5.07 4.24
C THR A 83 5.53 4.90 5.66
N THR A 84 6.67 5.52 5.98
CA THR A 84 7.28 5.49 7.32
C THR A 84 7.11 6.80 8.09
N TRP A 85 6.47 7.80 7.50
CA TRP A 85 6.22 9.07 8.19
C TRP A 85 5.04 8.92 9.16
N THR A 86 5.20 9.46 10.38
CA THR A 86 4.26 9.30 11.51
C THR A 86 3.81 10.63 12.12
N GLY A 87 4.17 11.77 11.52
CA GLY A 87 3.95 13.10 12.11
C GLY A 87 2.48 13.49 12.29
N ASP A 88 1.58 12.82 11.58
CA ASP A 88 0.12 12.91 11.66
C ASP A 88 -0.53 11.92 12.65
N TYR A 89 0.24 11.03 13.28
CA TYR A 89 -0.26 10.15 14.33
C TYR A 89 -0.01 10.74 15.73
N PRO A 90 -0.93 10.50 16.71
CA PRO A 90 -0.77 10.96 18.08
C PRO A 90 0.54 10.50 18.71
N THR A 91 1.14 11.37 19.54
CA THR A 91 2.38 11.09 20.27
C THR A 91 2.15 10.38 21.61
N SER A 92 0.89 10.28 22.07
CA SER A 92 0.51 9.66 23.33
C SER A 92 -0.66 8.68 23.14
N GLY A 93 -0.84 7.76 24.09
CA GLY A 93 -1.93 6.78 24.09
C GLY A 93 -1.59 5.41 23.49
N ALA A 94 -0.31 5.16 23.18
CA ALA A 94 0.14 3.83 22.78
C ALA A 94 0.14 2.87 23.97
N HIS A 95 -0.12 1.59 23.72
CA HIS A 95 -0.11 0.56 24.75
C HIS A 95 1.30 0.40 25.34
N LYS A 96 1.38 0.17 26.65
CA LYS A 96 2.65 -0.03 27.37
C LYS A 96 3.48 -1.17 26.77
N SER A 97 2.84 -2.24 26.30
CA SER A 97 3.50 -3.36 25.63
C SER A 97 4.21 -2.92 24.34
N LEU A 98 3.62 -2.02 23.55
CA LEU A 98 4.24 -1.50 22.33
C LEU A 98 5.35 -0.50 22.64
N LEU A 99 5.15 0.33 23.66
CA LEU A 99 6.20 1.23 24.18
C LEU A 99 7.42 0.46 24.71
N ALA A 100 7.24 -0.77 25.20
CA ALA A 100 8.32 -1.65 25.66
C ALA A 100 9.04 -2.44 24.55
N LEU A 101 8.51 -2.47 23.31
CA LEU A 101 9.16 -3.21 22.22
C LEU A 101 10.58 -2.71 21.94
N PRO A 102 11.53 -3.59 21.60
CA PRO A 102 12.84 -3.15 21.14
C PRO A 102 12.77 -2.50 19.76
N LEU A 103 13.81 -1.77 19.38
CA LEU A 103 14.03 -1.43 17.97
C LEU A 103 14.26 -2.73 17.18
N ARG A 104 13.62 -2.84 16.01
CA ARG A 104 13.84 -3.97 15.11
C ARG A 104 15.29 -3.95 14.61
N LYS A 105 15.98 -5.10 14.68
CA LYS A 105 17.39 -5.19 14.27
C LYS A 105 17.56 -5.05 12.75
N GLY A 106 18.52 -4.25 12.33
CA GLY A 106 18.89 -4.06 10.91
C GLY A 106 17.95 -3.11 10.15
N GLY A 107 18.17 -3.01 8.84
CA GLY A 107 17.38 -2.15 7.96
C GLY A 107 15.95 -2.65 7.71
N ARG A 108 15.10 -1.79 7.16
CA ARG A 108 13.77 -2.16 6.68
C ARG A 108 13.86 -3.09 5.46
N PRO A 109 12.93 -4.03 5.28
CA PRO A 109 12.91 -4.86 4.09
C PRO A 109 12.43 -4.08 2.85
N ASP A 110 12.83 -4.56 1.68
CA ASP A 110 12.25 -4.14 0.40
C ASP A 110 10.78 -4.57 0.31
N VAL A 111 9.89 -3.60 0.26
CA VAL A 111 8.43 -3.78 0.12
C VAL A 111 7.97 -3.07 -1.13
N ARG A 112 7.24 -3.80 -1.99
CA ARG A 112 6.78 -3.31 -3.30
C ARG A 112 5.28 -3.50 -3.47
N GLY A 113 4.72 -2.79 -4.44
CA GLY A 113 3.31 -2.86 -4.79
C GLY A 113 2.42 -1.86 -4.04
N ILE A 114 1.13 -1.95 -4.33
CA ILE A 114 0.05 -1.21 -3.66
C ILE A 114 -1.02 -2.23 -3.31
N ALA A 115 -1.59 -2.88 -4.31
CA ALA A 115 -2.52 -4.00 -4.14
C ALA A 115 -2.29 -4.98 -5.30
N PRO A 116 -1.71 -6.17 -5.07
CA PRO A 116 -1.15 -6.61 -3.79
C PRO A 116 0.08 -5.79 -3.35
N GLN A 117 0.38 -5.82 -2.05
CA GLN A 117 1.63 -5.32 -1.47
C GLN A 117 2.41 -6.52 -0.92
N ARG A 118 3.73 -6.60 -1.18
CA ARG A 118 4.57 -7.76 -0.82
C ARG A 118 5.95 -7.35 -0.33
N GLN A 119 6.52 -8.14 0.57
CA GLN A 119 7.90 -8.05 1.02
C GLN A 119 8.79 -8.95 0.15
N PHE A 120 9.88 -8.41 -0.40
CA PHE A 120 10.78 -9.14 -1.32
C PHE A 120 12.10 -9.57 -0.65
N SER A 121 12.53 -8.88 0.40
CA SER A 121 13.75 -9.19 1.17
C SER A 121 13.44 -9.58 2.61
N GLN A 122 14.42 -10.16 3.33
CA GLN A 122 14.26 -10.58 4.74
C GLN A 122 13.06 -11.51 4.97
N ARG A 123 12.73 -12.34 3.98
CA ARG A 123 11.65 -13.32 4.08
C ARG A 123 12.14 -14.52 4.90
N PRO A 124 11.35 -15.01 5.86
CA PRO A 124 11.70 -16.22 6.59
C PRO A 124 11.52 -17.46 5.71
N LEU A 125 11.88 -18.62 6.27
CA LEU A 125 11.56 -19.90 5.65
C LEU A 125 10.03 -20.12 5.62
N PRO A 126 9.50 -20.90 4.65
CA PRO A 126 8.07 -21.08 4.45
C PRO A 126 7.27 -21.57 5.68
N GLU A 127 7.92 -22.30 6.59
CA GLU A 127 7.31 -22.82 7.82
C GLU A 127 6.81 -21.69 8.74
N MET A 128 7.38 -20.49 8.63
CA MET A 128 6.95 -19.33 9.41
C MET A 128 5.47 -18.98 9.16
N ASN A 129 4.94 -19.19 7.95
CA ASN A 129 3.53 -18.96 7.67
C ASN A 129 2.63 -19.83 8.55
N GLN A 130 2.97 -21.11 8.74
CA GLN A 130 2.19 -22.02 9.58
C GLN A 130 2.25 -21.58 11.04
N ARG A 131 3.40 -21.10 11.51
CA ARG A 131 3.56 -20.58 12.88
C ARG A 131 2.72 -19.33 13.12
N ILE A 132 2.69 -18.40 12.15
CA ILE A 132 1.84 -17.20 12.22
C ILE A 132 0.36 -17.57 12.18
N ILE A 133 -0.04 -18.50 11.31
CA ILE A 133 -1.43 -19.01 11.28
C ILE A 133 -1.78 -19.62 12.65
N GLY A 134 -0.86 -20.36 13.26
CA GLY A 134 -1.00 -20.89 14.62
C GLY A 134 -1.24 -19.80 15.67
N LEU A 135 -0.54 -18.66 15.58
CA LEU A 135 -0.80 -17.50 16.45
C LEU A 135 -2.22 -16.95 16.24
N LEU A 136 -2.65 -16.76 14.98
CA LEU A 136 -4.00 -16.25 14.68
C LEU A 136 -5.08 -17.20 15.23
N THR A 137 -4.88 -18.52 15.04
CA THR A 137 -5.78 -19.54 15.57
C THR A 137 -5.81 -19.53 17.10
N ALA A 138 -4.65 -19.44 17.75
CA ALA A 138 -4.56 -19.33 19.20
C ALA A 138 -5.28 -18.08 19.73
N SER A 139 -5.12 -16.92 19.08
CA SER A 139 -5.84 -15.70 19.44
C SER A 139 -7.36 -15.90 19.41
N VAL A 140 -7.89 -16.62 18.40
CA VAL A 140 -9.33 -16.93 18.34
C VAL A 140 -9.74 -17.91 19.44
N MET A 141 -8.98 -18.98 19.65
CA MET A 141 -9.29 -20.00 20.66
C MET A 141 -9.30 -19.42 22.08
N ASN A 142 -8.40 -18.46 22.36
CA ASN A 142 -8.35 -17.78 23.66
C ASN A 142 -9.45 -16.71 23.83
N ASN A 143 -10.00 -16.20 22.72
CA ASN A 143 -10.96 -15.09 22.73
C ASN A 143 -12.18 -15.37 21.82
N PRO A 144 -12.89 -16.52 21.98
CA PRO A 144 -13.87 -16.99 20.98
C PRO A 144 -15.10 -16.10 20.87
N ASN A 145 -15.41 -15.32 21.91
CA ASN A 145 -16.54 -14.39 21.92
C ASN A 145 -16.24 -13.08 21.17
N PHE A 146 -14.97 -12.77 20.96
CA PHE A 146 -14.52 -11.47 20.43
C PHE A 146 -13.87 -11.58 19.06
N LEU A 147 -13.26 -12.73 18.74
CA LEU A 147 -12.49 -12.95 17.52
C LEU A 147 -13.03 -14.12 16.71
N GLN A 148 -12.79 -14.08 15.41
CA GLN A 148 -13.01 -15.19 14.49
C GLN A 148 -11.91 -15.20 13.42
N GLN A 149 -11.65 -16.36 12.82
CA GLN A 149 -10.71 -16.51 11.71
C GLN A 149 -11.46 -16.88 10.44
N ARG A 150 -11.18 -16.18 9.34
CA ARG A 150 -11.80 -16.40 8.02
C ARG A 150 -10.78 -16.08 6.92
N VAL A 151 -11.13 -16.37 5.66
CA VAL A 151 -10.37 -15.85 4.51
C VAL A 151 -10.53 -14.33 4.44
N SER A 152 -9.43 -13.61 4.19
CA SER A 152 -9.42 -12.15 4.06
C SER A 152 -10.36 -11.66 2.96
N SER A 153 -11.10 -10.57 3.22
CA SER A 153 -11.91 -9.91 2.20
C SER A 153 -11.06 -9.03 1.28
N LEU A 154 -9.96 -8.48 1.79
CA LEU A 154 -9.03 -7.62 1.05
C LEU A 154 -8.08 -8.43 0.18
N GLU A 155 -7.47 -9.48 0.74
CA GLU A 155 -6.47 -10.31 0.08
C GLU A 155 -7.08 -11.49 -0.68
N LYS A 156 -8.28 -11.96 -0.29
CA LYS A 156 -9.09 -13.02 -0.93
C LYS A 156 -8.53 -14.45 -0.93
N HIS A 157 -7.28 -14.64 -0.53
CA HIS A 157 -6.59 -15.94 -0.64
C HIS A 157 -6.04 -16.45 0.69
N HIS A 158 -5.73 -15.55 1.63
CA HIS A 158 -5.03 -15.88 2.85
C HIS A 158 -5.90 -15.73 4.10
N SER A 159 -5.47 -16.40 5.17
CA SER A 159 -6.11 -16.34 6.48
C SER A 159 -6.07 -14.94 7.07
N ALA A 160 -7.14 -14.57 7.76
CA ALA A 160 -7.33 -13.27 8.37
C ALA A 160 -8.05 -13.39 9.71
N LEU A 161 -7.71 -12.49 10.60
CA LEU A 161 -8.36 -12.30 11.89
C LEU A 161 -9.46 -11.25 11.73
N PHE A 162 -10.62 -11.52 12.34
CA PHE A 162 -11.77 -10.63 12.33
C PHE A 162 -12.33 -10.46 13.74
N VAL A 163 -12.97 -9.33 13.96
CA VAL A 163 -13.93 -9.14 15.06
C VAL A 163 -15.09 -10.12 14.88
N HIS A 164 -15.49 -10.77 15.97
CA HIS A 164 -16.59 -11.73 15.97
C HIS A 164 -17.92 -11.04 15.61
N PRO A 165 -18.83 -11.68 14.83
CA PRO A 165 -20.04 -11.04 14.35
C PRO A 165 -20.96 -10.57 15.47
N SER A 166 -21.05 -11.31 16.58
CA SER A 166 -21.88 -10.91 17.74
C SER A 166 -21.49 -9.53 18.28
N LEU A 167 -20.20 -9.25 18.38
CA LEU A 167 -19.67 -7.96 18.82
C LEU A 167 -19.86 -6.89 17.74
N LEU A 168 -19.59 -7.24 16.47
CA LEU A 168 -19.74 -6.31 15.34
C LEU A 168 -21.18 -5.80 15.17
N HIS A 169 -22.19 -6.62 15.45
CA HIS A 169 -23.61 -6.23 15.36
C HIS A 169 -24.05 -5.28 16.47
N GLN A 170 -23.40 -5.30 17.64
CA GLN A 170 -23.75 -4.43 18.75
C GLN A 170 -23.41 -2.96 18.45
N LYS A 171 -22.40 -2.70 17.58
CA LYS A 171 -21.89 -1.40 17.11
C LYS A 171 -21.48 -0.38 18.19
N ARG A 172 -21.89 -0.56 19.43
CA ARG A 172 -21.56 0.29 20.58
C ARG A 172 -20.11 -0.01 20.98
N ASN A 173 -19.31 1.04 21.14
CA ASN A 173 -17.90 0.99 21.59
C ASN A 173 -16.86 0.41 20.60
N LEU A 174 -17.23 0.12 19.35
CA LEU A 174 -16.25 -0.28 18.33
C LEU A 174 -15.64 0.92 17.61
N PRO A 175 -14.34 0.87 17.25
CA PRO A 175 -13.76 1.91 16.40
C PRO A 175 -14.44 1.92 15.03
N GLN A 176 -14.51 3.09 14.41
CA GLN A 176 -15.05 3.25 13.06
C GLN A 176 -14.38 2.30 12.05
N THR A 177 -13.08 2.03 12.23
CA THR A 177 -12.29 1.09 11.42
C THR A 177 -12.89 -0.31 11.41
N ALA A 178 -13.26 -0.86 12.58
CA ALA A 178 -13.87 -2.19 12.66
C ALA A 178 -15.19 -2.26 11.87
N THR A 179 -16.02 -1.21 11.94
CA THR A 179 -17.26 -1.17 11.16
C THR A 179 -16.98 -1.06 9.66
N ALA A 180 -16.06 -0.18 9.27
CA ALA A 180 -15.73 0.09 7.87
C ALA A 180 -15.08 -1.10 7.15
N THR A 181 -14.30 -1.92 7.87
CA THR A 181 -13.63 -3.11 7.33
C THR A 181 -14.44 -4.39 7.52
N LYS A 182 -15.71 -4.27 7.97
CA LYS A 182 -16.58 -5.41 8.29
C LYS A 182 -15.92 -6.37 9.29
N GLY A 183 -15.17 -5.80 10.23
CA GLY A 183 -14.46 -6.51 11.29
C GLY A 183 -13.09 -7.04 10.90
N GLU A 184 -12.61 -6.91 9.66
CA GLU A 184 -11.27 -7.41 9.30
C GLU A 184 -10.20 -6.64 10.09
N ILE A 185 -9.51 -7.36 10.98
CA ILE A 185 -8.42 -6.86 11.83
C ILE A 185 -7.12 -6.85 11.03
N GLY A 186 -6.89 -7.94 10.28
CA GLY A 186 -5.71 -8.08 9.47
C GLY A 186 -5.55 -9.49 8.89
N HIS A 187 -4.59 -9.64 7.99
CA HIS A 187 -4.36 -10.88 7.25
C HIS A 187 -2.88 -11.13 6.99
N ILE A 188 -2.53 -12.40 6.82
CA ILE A 188 -1.19 -12.84 6.45
C ILE A 188 -1.01 -12.86 4.93
N HIS A 189 0.22 -12.71 4.45
CA HIS A 189 0.60 -12.97 3.06
C HIS A 189 1.46 -14.22 2.92
N GLY A 190 1.63 -14.72 1.69
CA GLY A 190 2.51 -15.86 1.41
C GLY A 190 3.99 -15.62 1.76
N ASP A 191 4.44 -14.36 1.81
CA ASP A 191 5.78 -13.95 2.24
C ASP A 191 5.94 -13.76 3.76
N SER A 192 4.97 -14.21 4.56
CA SER A 192 4.92 -14.12 6.03
C SER A 192 4.84 -12.70 6.60
N SER A 193 4.74 -11.67 5.75
CA SER A 193 4.33 -10.34 6.17
C SER A 193 2.83 -10.31 6.44
N LEU A 194 2.37 -9.29 7.17
CA LEU A 194 0.96 -9.15 7.52
C LEU A 194 0.48 -7.75 7.24
N HIS A 195 -0.80 -7.63 6.95
CA HIS A 195 -1.51 -6.40 7.19
C HIS A 195 -2.27 -6.43 8.51
N LEU A 196 -2.14 -5.39 9.34
CA LEU A 196 -2.88 -5.23 10.59
C LEU A 196 -3.38 -3.78 10.74
N TYR A 197 -4.56 -3.61 11.36
CA TYR A 197 -5.02 -2.32 11.87
C TYR A 197 -4.58 -2.12 13.32
N LEU A 198 -3.87 -1.04 13.61
CA LEU A 198 -3.50 -0.65 14.98
C LEU A 198 -4.18 0.66 15.37
N SER A 199 -4.23 0.97 16.67
CA SER A 199 -4.60 2.32 17.09
C SER A 199 -3.59 3.33 16.50
N PRO A 200 -3.98 4.60 16.22
CA PRO A 200 -3.04 5.57 15.66
C PRO A 200 -1.75 5.78 16.48
N ALA A 201 -1.86 5.76 17.81
CA ALA A 201 -0.71 5.91 18.70
C ALA A 201 0.20 4.67 18.66
N ASP A 202 -0.37 3.47 18.64
CA ASP A 202 0.38 2.22 18.46
C ASP A 202 1.06 2.17 17.09
N ALA A 203 0.35 2.54 16.04
CA ALA A 203 0.86 2.56 14.68
C ALA A 203 2.12 3.44 14.56
N ARG A 204 2.13 4.60 15.24
CA ARG A 204 3.31 5.45 15.36
C ARG A 204 4.50 4.69 15.95
N VAL A 205 4.32 4.10 17.13
CA VAL A 205 5.38 3.40 17.86
C VAL A 205 5.94 2.24 17.03
N VAL A 206 5.07 1.44 16.41
CA VAL A 206 5.47 0.27 15.63
C VAL A 206 6.26 0.68 14.38
N ILE A 207 5.85 1.76 13.70
CA ILE A 207 6.60 2.30 12.55
C ILE A 207 7.95 2.85 13.02
N GLU A 208 7.99 3.69 14.04
CA GLU A 208 9.22 4.32 14.54
C GLU A 208 10.25 3.30 15.02
N LYS A 209 9.78 2.18 15.61
CA LYS A 209 10.63 1.07 16.03
C LYS A 209 11.06 0.13 14.89
N GLY A 210 10.64 0.41 13.67
CA GLY A 210 11.07 -0.34 12.48
C GLY A 210 10.36 -1.67 12.26
N TRP A 211 9.23 -1.92 12.93
CA TRP A 211 8.46 -3.17 12.79
C TRP A 211 7.45 -3.15 11.65
N ALA A 212 7.07 -1.97 11.18
CA ALA A 212 6.09 -1.82 10.12
C ALA A 212 6.30 -0.55 9.29
N GLN A 213 5.56 -0.47 8.19
CA GLN A 213 5.29 0.73 7.42
C GLN A 213 3.80 0.79 7.06
N ARG A 214 3.29 1.97 6.70
CA ARG A 214 1.91 2.10 6.22
C ARG A 214 1.69 1.35 4.93
N HIS A 215 0.49 0.80 4.77
CA HIS A 215 -0.03 0.51 3.45
C HIS A 215 -0.14 1.83 2.66
N ARG A 216 0.15 1.83 1.36
CA ARG A 216 0.20 3.08 0.59
C ARG A 216 -1.16 3.78 0.46
N LEU A 217 -2.26 3.07 0.64
CA LEU A 217 -3.62 3.65 0.75
C LEU A 217 -4.00 4.13 2.17
N ALA A 218 -3.22 3.77 3.20
CA ALA A 218 -3.46 4.19 4.58
C ALA A 218 -2.95 5.61 4.79
N ARG A 219 -3.69 6.58 4.27
CA ARG A 219 -3.37 8.00 4.36
C ARG A 219 -4.32 8.72 5.30
N THR A 220 -3.79 9.67 6.04
CA THR A 220 -4.59 10.75 6.62
C THR A 220 -4.88 11.78 5.52
N GLN A 221 -6.10 12.33 5.51
CA GLN A 221 -6.43 13.44 4.61
C GLN A 221 -6.25 14.76 5.36
N PRO A 222 -5.83 15.84 4.67
CA PRO A 222 -5.74 17.15 5.31
C PRO A 222 -7.08 17.56 5.92
N TRP A 223 -7.03 18.20 7.09
CA TRP A 223 -8.22 18.62 7.84
C TRP A 223 -9.20 19.51 7.05
N TRP A 224 -8.72 20.19 6.02
CA TRP A 224 -9.48 21.10 5.14
C TRP A 224 -10.11 20.43 3.92
N TYR A 225 -9.80 19.16 3.60
CA TYR A 225 -10.40 18.48 2.46
C TYR A 225 -11.85 18.07 2.78
N PRO A 226 -12.84 18.51 1.98
CA PRO A 226 -14.24 18.22 2.24
C PRO A 226 -14.52 16.73 2.03
N GLY A 227 -15.02 16.09 3.08
CA GLY A 227 -15.21 14.65 3.16
C GLY A 227 -14.06 14.00 3.94
N ARG A 228 -14.26 13.86 5.25
CA ARG A 228 -13.39 13.13 6.19
C ARG A 228 -13.33 11.63 5.88
N LYS A 229 -12.92 11.26 4.66
CA LYS A 229 -12.79 9.86 4.29
C LYS A 229 -11.46 9.37 4.88
N ARG A 230 -11.50 8.96 6.15
CA ARG A 230 -10.48 8.13 6.80
C ARG A 230 -10.19 6.83 6.02
N PHE A 231 -11.03 6.51 5.04
CA PHE A 231 -10.97 5.32 4.22
C PHE A 231 -10.80 5.69 2.75
N VAL A 232 -9.69 5.27 2.15
CA VAL A 232 -9.44 5.39 0.70
C VAL A 232 -9.50 3.99 0.10
N CYS A 233 -10.41 3.79 -0.87
CA CYS A 233 -10.69 2.47 -1.44
C CYS A 233 -11.03 1.40 -0.37
N GLY A 234 -11.66 1.81 0.73
CA GLY A 234 -12.01 0.91 1.85
C GLY A 234 -10.86 0.63 2.84
N ILE A 235 -9.68 1.23 2.64
CA ILE A 235 -8.52 1.07 3.53
C ILE A 235 -8.42 2.25 4.48
N GLY A 236 -8.41 1.97 5.79
CA GLY A 236 -8.31 2.97 6.84
C GLY A 236 -6.91 3.56 7.00
N ASP A 237 -6.82 4.72 7.66
CA ASP A 237 -5.62 5.50 7.93
C ASP A 237 -4.52 4.81 8.76
N THR A 238 -4.80 3.65 9.35
CA THR A 238 -3.95 2.89 10.27
C THR A 238 -3.69 1.45 9.79
N PHE A 239 -3.93 1.17 8.52
CA PHE A 239 -3.61 -0.13 7.92
C PHE A 239 -2.10 -0.23 7.65
N LEU A 240 -1.42 -1.07 8.42
CA LEU A 240 0.03 -1.22 8.35
C LEU A 240 0.42 -2.51 7.64
N MET A 241 1.56 -2.49 6.95
CA MET A 241 2.32 -3.66 6.57
C MET A 241 3.32 -3.97 7.69
N ILE A 242 3.05 -5.01 8.46
CA ILE A 242 3.96 -5.57 9.46
C ILE A 242 4.97 -6.46 8.74
N TYR A 243 6.25 -6.26 9.02
CA TYR A 243 7.30 -7.03 8.38
C TYR A 243 7.31 -8.49 8.83
N ALA A 244 7.68 -9.38 7.91
CA ALA A 244 7.74 -10.80 8.20
C ALA A 244 8.73 -11.11 9.34
N PRO A 245 8.33 -11.90 10.36
CA PRO A 245 9.22 -12.26 11.45
C PRO A 245 10.32 -13.20 10.94
N ARG A 246 11.58 -12.87 11.23
CA ARG A 246 12.75 -13.64 10.78
C ARG A 246 13.10 -14.80 11.71
N ASP A 247 12.72 -14.69 12.97
CA ASP A 247 13.09 -15.61 14.04
C ASP A 247 12.01 -15.66 15.13
N ASP A 248 12.25 -16.48 16.16
CA ASP A 248 11.32 -16.68 17.28
C ASP A 248 11.09 -15.42 18.12
N MET A 249 12.09 -14.53 18.19
CA MET A 249 11.97 -13.27 18.92
C MET A 249 11.04 -12.32 18.16
N GLU A 250 11.22 -12.18 16.84
CA GLU A 250 10.31 -11.38 16.02
C GLU A 250 8.91 -11.98 15.98
N LEU A 251 8.77 -13.30 16.03
CA LEU A 251 7.46 -13.95 16.13
C LEU A 251 6.75 -13.61 17.44
N ARG A 252 7.47 -13.54 18.58
CA ARG A 252 6.91 -13.06 19.85
C ARG A 252 6.50 -11.59 19.80
N VAL A 253 7.26 -10.76 19.08
CA VAL A 253 6.85 -9.36 18.84
C VAL A 253 5.58 -9.31 18.02
N LEU A 254 5.49 -10.12 16.95
CA LEU A 254 4.28 -10.19 16.12
C LEU A 254 3.04 -10.58 16.93
N ASP A 255 3.16 -11.53 17.85
CA ASP A 255 2.08 -11.90 18.77
C ASP A 255 1.60 -10.72 19.63
N ILE A 256 2.51 -9.88 20.12
CA ILE A 256 2.15 -8.63 20.83
C ILE A 256 1.41 -7.66 19.88
N LEU A 257 1.83 -7.55 18.63
CA LEU A 257 1.19 -6.68 17.63
C LEU A 257 -0.21 -7.17 17.25
N ILE A 258 -0.40 -8.48 17.09
CA ILE A 258 -1.71 -9.11 16.82
C ILE A 258 -2.67 -8.81 17.98
N ARG A 259 -2.21 -8.94 19.22
CA ARG A 259 -3.03 -8.64 20.41
C ARG A 259 -3.40 -7.16 20.49
N ALA A 260 -2.45 -6.24 20.27
CA ALA A 260 -2.75 -4.81 20.22
C ALA A 260 -3.75 -4.46 19.10
N SER A 261 -3.62 -5.10 17.94
CA SER A 261 -4.54 -4.95 16.81
C SER A 261 -5.95 -5.44 17.15
N ALA A 262 -6.05 -6.59 17.79
CA ALA A 262 -7.31 -7.13 18.27
C ALA A 262 -7.98 -6.20 19.29
N ARG A 263 -7.24 -5.75 20.33
CA ARG A 263 -7.78 -4.82 21.35
C ARG A 263 -8.33 -3.54 20.74
N PHE A 264 -7.58 -2.93 19.82
CA PHE A 264 -8.04 -1.75 19.11
C PHE A 264 -9.36 -2.03 18.37
N MET A 265 -9.41 -3.09 17.57
CA MET A 265 -10.54 -3.39 16.69
C MET A 265 -11.78 -3.90 17.42
N THR A 266 -11.63 -4.56 18.57
CA THR A 266 -12.74 -5.04 19.40
C THR A 266 -13.15 -4.04 20.49
N GLY A 267 -12.31 -3.05 20.79
CA GLY A 267 -12.49 -2.16 21.94
C GLY A 267 -12.39 -2.86 23.30
N GLN A 268 -11.79 -4.07 23.34
CA GLN A 268 -11.64 -4.88 24.55
C GLN A 268 -10.17 -4.89 24.99
N GLU A 269 -9.88 -4.53 26.23
CA GLU A 269 -8.49 -4.49 26.75
C GLU A 269 -8.00 -5.87 27.23
N ASP A 270 -8.93 -6.78 27.52
CA ASP A 270 -8.72 -8.11 28.08
C ASP A 270 -8.42 -9.19 27.03
N ILE A 271 -8.18 -8.83 25.77
CA ILE A 271 -7.72 -9.79 24.75
C ILE A 271 -6.38 -10.40 25.17
N ILE A 272 -6.33 -11.74 25.25
CA ILE A 272 -5.18 -12.55 25.68
C ILE A 272 -4.46 -13.20 24.51
#